data_AF-A0A848G544-F1
#
_entry.id   AF-A0A848G544-F1
#
_cell.length_a   1.000
_cell.length_b   1.000
_cell.length_c   1.000
_cell.angle_alpha   90.00
_cell.angle_beta   90.00
_cell.angle_gamma   90.00
#
_symmetry.space_group_name_H-M   'P 1'
#
loop_
_entity.id
_entity.type
_entity.pdbx_description
1 polymer ?
#
loop_
_entity_poly.entity_id
_entity_poly.type
_entity_poly.pdbx_seq_one_letter_code
_entity_poly.pdbx_strand_id
1 'polypeptide(L)'
;MEKKMNVIRKAFHEDFTIYRVAELKPLLLDTVAEGERIELDLSGVEHMDSAGCQLLMLVKREASVAGKTLAIVAHSPAVQSLIEFYNLAAWFGDPLVVAAQ
;
A
#
# COMPACT_ATOMS: atom_id res chain seq x y z
N MET A 1 7.25 3.88 -30.52
CA MET A 1 6.02 4.48 -29.96
C MET A 1 6.02 4.15 -28.48
N GLU A 2 6.32 5.13 -27.64
CA GLU A 2 6.49 4.93 -26.19
C GLU A 2 5.08 4.84 -25.57
N LYS A 3 4.70 3.65 -25.11
CA LYS A 3 3.38 3.44 -24.48
C LYS A 3 3.41 4.19 -23.15
N LYS A 4 2.63 5.27 -23.02
CA LYS A 4 2.49 5.98 -21.73
C LYS A 4 1.93 5.00 -20.70
N MET A 5 2.69 4.73 -19.64
CA MET A 5 2.28 3.88 -18.53
C MET A 5 1.08 4.52 -17.83
N ASN A 6 0.00 3.76 -17.65
CA ASN A 6 -1.20 4.27 -16.97
C ASN A 6 -0.96 4.30 -15.46
N VAL A 7 -0.82 5.51 -14.90
CA VAL A 7 -0.61 5.74 -13.47
C VAL A 7 -1.91 6.19 -12.83
N ILE A 8 -2.33 5.51 -11.78
CA ILE A 8 -3.49 5.89 -10.96
C ILE A 8 -3.06 6.16 -9.52
N ARG A 9 -3.74 7.09 -8.86
CA ARG A 9 -3.59 7.35 -7.42
C ARG A 9 -4.96 7.28 -6.76
N LYS A 10 -5.07 6.51 -5.69
CA LYS A 10 -6.31 6.32 -4.92
C LYS A 10 -6.04 6.62 -3.45
N ALA A 11 -6.79 7.57 -2.89
CA ALA A 11 -6.74 7.89 -1.47
C ALA A 11 -7.72 7.03 -0.67
N PHE A 12 -7.30 6.63 0.52
CA PHE A 12 -8.11 5.90 1.50
C PHE A 12 -8.16 6.69 2.81
N HIS A 13 -9.35 6.75 3.40
CA HIS A 13 -9.61 7.41 4.68
C HIS A 13 -10.20 6.43 5.71
N GLU A 14 -10.46 5.20 5.29
CA GLU A 14 -10.96 4.13 6.14
C GLU A 14 -9.83 3.54 6.98
N ASP A 15 -10.21 3.04 8.17
CA ASP A 15 -9.28 2.32 9.03
C ASP A 15 -8.91 0.96 8.41
N PHE A 16 -7.61 0.64 8.45
CA PHE A 16 -7.05 -0.64 8.00
C PHE A 16 -6.95 -1.61 9.19
N THR A 17 -8.11 -2.04 9.69
CA THR A 17 -8.20 -2.94 10.86
C THR A 17 -8.95 -4.23 10.55
N ILE A 18 -8.84 -5.23 11.42
CA ILE A 18 -9.54 -6.53 11.29
C ILE A 18 -11.05 -6.40 11.02
N TYR A 19 -11.68 -5.33 11.52
CA TYR A 19 -13.10 -5.05 11.34
C TYR A 19 -13.45 -4.56 9.93
N ARG A 20 -12.50 -3.97 9.20
CA ARG A 20 -12.72 -3.31 7.90
C ARG A 20 -12.05 -4.02 6.74
N VAL A 21 -10.98 -4.78 6.97
CA VAL A 21 -10.17 -5.40 5.90
C VAL A 21 -10.97 -6.33 4.98
N ALA A 22 -12.00 -7.01 5.49
CA ALA A 22 -12.85 -7.87 4.67
C ALA A 22 -13.61 -7.06 3.60
N GLU A 23 -14.03 -5.85 3.95
CA GLU A 23 -14.74 -4.91 3.06
C GLU A 23 -13.75 -4.16 2.15
N LEU A 24 -12.57 -3.81 2.65
CA LEU A 24 -11.55 -3.08 1.90
C LEU A 24 -10.84 -3.93 0.84
N LYS A 25 -10.71 -5.25 1.09
CA LYS A 25 -10.01 -6.16 0.19
C LYS A 25 -10.52 -6.11 -1.26
N PRO A 26 -11.82 -6.29 -1.56
CA PRO A 26 -12.29 -6.20 -2.94
C PRO A 26 -12.01 -4.81 -3.56
N LEU A 27 -12.23 -3.73 -2.82
CA LEU A 27 -12.00 -2.36 -3.31
C LEU A 27 -10.53 -2.11 -3.72
N LEU A 28 -9.58 -2.62 -2.94
CA LEU A 28 -8.16 -2.48 -3.26
C LEU A 28 -7.77 -3.35 -4.46
N LEU A 29 -8.32 -4.56 -4.60
CA LEU A 29 -8.06 -5.41 -5.77
C LEU A 29 -8.66 -4.81 -7.05
N ASP A 30 -9.85 -4.22 -6.96
CA ASP A 30 -10.46 -3.48 -8.08
C ASP A 30 -9.61 -2.27 -8.46
N THR A 31 -9.10 -1.52 -7.47
CA THR A 31 -8.15 -0.42 -7.70
C THR A 31 -6.90 -0.91 -8.43
N VAL A 32 -6.33 -2.08 -8.05
CA VAL A 32 -5.20 -2.68 -8.76
C VAL A 32 -5.55 -3.00 -10.21
N ALA A 33 -6.79 -3.35 -10.53
CA ALA A 33 -7.21 -3.65 -11.90
C ALA A 33 -7.20 -2.41 -12.82
N GLU A 34 -7.38 -1.20 -12.27
CA GLU A 34 -7.57 0.06 -13.03
C GLU A 34 -6.29 0.64 -13.68
N GLY A 35 -5.10 0.27 -13.22
CA GLY A 35 -3.83 0.91 -13.64
C GLY A 35 -2.71 -0.08 -13.96
N GLU A 36 -1.60 0.44 -14.50
CA GLU A 36 -0.31 -0.29 -14.63
C GLU A 36 0.64 0.08 -13.48
N ARG A 37 0.58 1.33 -13.00
CA ARG A 37 1.19 1.80 -11.76
C ARG A 37 0.13 2.37 -10.83
N ILE A 38 0.07 1.86 -9.61
CA ILE A 38 -0.93 2.19 -8.61
C ILE A 38 -0.23 2.84 -7.41
N GLU A 39 -0.71 4.02 -7.03
CA GLU A 39 -0.26 4.74 -5.83
C GLU A 39 -1.41 4.77 -4.83
N LEU A 40 -1.25 4.04 -3.71
CA LEU A 40 -2.19 4.06 -2.60
C LEU A 40 -1.79 5.20 -1.67
N ASP A 41 -2.59 6.26 -1.64
CA ASP A 41 -2.40 7.37 -0.71
C ASP A 41 -3.09 7.03 0.61
N LEU A 42 -2.28 6.84 1.65
CA LEU A 42 -2.75 6.42 2.98
C LEU A 42 -2.66 7.54 4.01
N SER A 43 -2.64 8.80 3.57
CA SER A 43 -2.49 9.96 4.46
C SER A 43 -3.70 10.15 5.37
N GLY A 44 -4.87 9.69 4.93
CA GLY A 44 -6.13 9.75 5.66
C GLY A 44 -6.40 8.55 6.57
N VAL A 45 -5.52 7.55 6.64
CA VAL A 45 -5.75 6.35 7.46
C VAL A 45 -5.41 6.66 8.92
N GLU A 46 -6.42 6.71 9.79
CA GLU A 46 -6.22 7.01 11.21
C GLU A 46 -5.74 5.80 12.00
N HIS A 47 -6.27 4.60 11.71
CA HIS A 47 -5.90 3.38 12.42
C HIS A 47 -5.48 2.26 11.47
N MET A 48 -4.44 1.52 11.86
CA MET A 48 -4.01 0.30 11.19
C MET A 48 -3.60 -0.75 12.22
N ASP A 49 -3.94 -2.02 11.97
CA ASP A 49 -3.47 -3.18 12.72
C ASP A 49 -2.74 -4.19 11.79
N SER A 50 -2.37 -5.35 12.35
CA SER A 50 -1.70 -6.41 11.59
C SER A 50 -2.52 -6.93 10.40
N ALA A 51 -3.85 -6.94 10.49
CA ALA A 51 -4.72 -7.36 9.41
C ALA A 51 -4.67 -6.34 8.26
N GLY A 52 -4.68 -5.04 8.59
CA GLY A 52 -4.44 -3.97 7.63
C GLY A 52 -3.11 -4.10 6.89
N CYS A 53 -2.04 -4.34 7.65
CA CYS A 53 -0.70 -4.57 7.09
C CYS A 53 -0.68 -5.79 6.14
N GLN A 54 -1.26 -6.92 6.57
CA GLN A 54 -1.36 -8.12 5.73
C GLN A 54 -2.16 -7.88 4.45
N LEU A 55 -3.21 -7.06 4.50
CA LEU A 55 -3.97 -6.68 3.33
C LEU A 55 -3.13 -5.87 2.34
N LEU A 56 -2.38 -4.87 2.82
CA LEU A 56 -1.46 -4.10 1.98
C LEU A 56 -0.39 -4.99 1.33
N MET A 57 0.14 -5.95 2.09
CA MET A 57 1.08 -6.93 1.54
C MET A 57 0.45 -7.81 0.46
N LEU A 58 -0.78 -8.28 0.69
CA LEU A 58 -1.53 -9.06 -0.28
C LEU A 58 -1.69 -8.28 -1.60
N VAL A 59 -2.20 -7.06 -1.54
CA VAL A 59 -2.54 -6.31 -2.78
C VAL A 59 -1.30 -5.88 -3.56
N LYS A 60 -0.19 -5.56 -2.88
CA LYS A 60 1.10 -5.33 -3.55
C LYS A 60 1.59 -6.60 -4.26
N ARG A 61 1.45 -7.77 -3.62
CA ARG A 61 1.81 -9.06 -4.24
C ARG A 61 0.94 -9.35 -5.47
N GLU A 62 -0.37 -9.16 -5.36
CA GLU A 62 -1.30 -9.37 -6.49
C GLU A 62 -1.01 -8.41 -7.65
N ALA A 63 -0.71 -7.15 -7.37
CA ALA A 63 -0.25 -6.21 -8.40
C ALA A 63 1.02 -6.72 -9.11
N SER A 64 2.01 -7.18 -8.34
CA SER A 64 3.25 -7.73 -8.89
C SER A 64 3.02 -8.99 -9.75
N VAL A 65 2.15 -9.90 -9.31
CA VAL A 65 1.76 -11.10 -10.08
C VAL A 65 1.08 -10.72 -11.39
N ALA A 66 0.29 -9.65 -11.39
CA ALA A 66 -0.34 -9.10 -12.59
C ALA A 66 0.61 -8.26 -13.47
N GLY A 67 1.91 -8.18 -13.15
CA GLY A 67 2.89 -7.38 -13.89
C GLY A 67 2.73 -5.86 -13.70
N LYS A 68 2.08 -5.44 -12.61
CA LYS A 68 1.82 -4.05 -12.26
C LYS A 68 2.70 -3.61 -11.11
N THR A 69 2.87 -2.29 -10.97
CA THR A 69 3.58 -1.70 -9.83
C THR A 69 2.58 -1.14 -8.84
N LEU A 70 2.76 -1.42 -7.55
CA LEU A 70 2.02 -0.77 -6.47
C LEU A 70 2.99 -0.13 -5.49
N ALA A 71 2.77 1.14 -5.19
CA ALA A 71 3.48 1.91 -4.18
C ALA A 71 2.49 2.43 -3.14
N ILE A 72 2.91 2.45 -1.88
CA ILE A 72 2.21 3.20 -0.84
C ILE A 72 2.85 4.58 -0.78
N VAL A 73 2.05 5.63 -0.88
CA VAL A 73 2.50 7.02 -0.86
C VAL A 73 1.81 7.79 0.27
N ALA A 74 2.42 8.89 0.70
CA ALA A 74 1.87 9.78 1.73
C ALA A 74 1.33 9.01 2.97
N HIS A 75 2.21 8.40 3.75
CA HIS A 75 1.79 7.54 4.86
C HIS A 75 1.31 8.38 6.05
N SER A 76 0.24 7.96 6.72
CA SER A 76 -0.12 8.51 8.03
C SER A 76 0.83 8.00 9.13
N PRO A 77 0.87 8.64 10.31
CA PRO A 77 1.66 8.14 11.45
C PRO A 77 1.32 6.71 11.87
N ALA A 78 0.04 6.30 11.77
CA ALA A 78 -0.38 4.94 12.10
C ALA A 78 0.18 3.90 11.11
N VAL A 79 0.19 4.24 9.82
CA VAL A 79 0.79 3.40 8.76
C VAL A 79 2.30 3.29 8.95
N GLN A 80 2.97 4.43 9.14
CA GLN A 80 4.43 4.47 9.34
C GLN A 80 4.84 3.63 10.57
N SER A 81 4.15 3.80 11.69
CA SER A 81 4.46 3.10 12.95
C SER A 81 4.46 1.58 12.79
N LEU A 82 3.48 1.01 12.07
CA LEU A 82 3.42 -0.43 11.86
C LEU A 82 4.45 -0.94 10.85
N ILE A 83 4.72 -0.19 9.77
CA ILE A 83 5.76 -0.55 8.81
C ILE A 83 7.12 -0.60 9.51
N GLU A 84 7.43 0.37 10.37
CA GLU A 84 8.64 0.40 11.18
C GLU A 84 8.67 -0.73 12.21
N PHE A 85 7.58 -0.92 12.96
CA PHE A 85 7.47 -1.95 13.99
C PHE A 85 7.69 -3.37 13.44
N TYR A 86 7.19 -3.65 12.23
CA TYR A 86 7.42 -4.94 11.56
C TYR A 86 8.66 -4.99 10.67
N ASN A 87 9.44 -3.91 10.59
CA ASN A 87 10.61 -3.78 9.73
C ASN A 87 10.29 -4.10 8.24
N LEU A 88 9.17 -3.57 7.74
CA LEU A 88 8.64 -3.85 6.40
C LEU A 88 8.97 -2.75 5.37
N ALA A 89 9.73 -1.71 5.73
CA ALA A 89 10.07 -0.61 4.81
C ALA A 89 10.69 -1.12 3.49
N ALA A 90 11.70 -2.00 3.58
CA ALA A 90 12.32 -2.62 2.41
C ALA A 90 11.34 -3.45 1.58
N TRP A 91 10.38 -4.10 2.24
CA TRP A 91 9.35 -4.90 1.57
C TRP A 91 8.38 -4.00 0.78
N PHE A 92 7.97 -2.87 1.37
CA PHE A 92 7.12 -1.87 0.71
C PHE A 92 7.86 -1.00 -0.31
N GLY A 93 9.19 -1.07 -0.36
CA GLY A 93 10.02 -0.45 -1.40
C GLY A 93 10.60 0.90 -0.98
N ASP A 94 10.50 1.26 0.30
CA ASP A 94 11.26 2.37 0.83
C ASP A 94 12.73 1.95 0.94
N PRO A 95 13.69 2.72 0.38
CA PRO A 95 15.09 2.48 0.62
C PRO A 95 15.35 2.59 2.12
N LEU A 96 15.82 1.50 2.74
CA LEU A 96 16.33 1.54 4.11
C LEU A 96 17.50 2.55 4.14
N VAL A 97 17.25 3.77 4.62
CA VAL A 97 18.33 4.66 5.01
C VAL A 97 18.87 4.09 6.31
N VAL A 98 19.88 3.23 6.21
CA VAL A 98 20.68 2.84 7.37
C VAL A 98 21.37 4.12 7.82
N ALA A 99 20.92 4.70 8.93
CA ALA A 99 21.66 5.77 9.59
C ALA A 99 23.05 5.23 9.91
N ALA A 100 24.09 5.81 9.28
CA ALA A 100 25.45 5.54 9.68
C ALA A 100 25.62 6.05 11.12
N GLN A 101 25.89 5.13 12.04
CA GLN A 101 26.38 5.47 13.37
C GLN A 101 27.88 5.69 13.33
#